data_AF-A0A2K3JUV1-F1
#
_entry.id   AF-A0A2K3JUV1-F1
#
_cell.length_a   1.000
_cell.length_b   1.000
_cell.length_c   1.000
_cell.angle_alpha   90.00
_cell.angle_beta   90.00
_cell.angle_gamma   90.00
#
_symmetry.space_group_name_H-M   'P 1'
#
loop_
_entity.id
_entity.type
_entity.pdbx_description
1 polymer ?
#
loop_
_entity_poly.entity_id
_entity_poly.type
_entity_poly.pdbx_seq_one_letter_code
_entity_poly.pdbx_strand_id
1 'polypeptide(L)' 'IDHSVVESFGGEGRASITARVYPTLAINDKALLYAFNNGTAGVKITSLNAWSMKKAQLNGKL' A
#
# COMPACT_ATOMS: atom_id res chain seq x y z
N ILE A 1 -2.83 2.36 -0.12
CA ILE A 1 -2.50 2.34 1.32
C ILE A 1 -3.09 3.61 1.91
N ASP A 2 -4.03 3.48 2.85
CA ASP A 2 -4.67 4.62 3.52
C ASP A 2 -4.69 4.34 5.03
N HIS A 3 -3.64 4.82 5.72
CA HIS A 3 -3.44 4.68 7.17
C HIS A 3 -3.67 3.24 7.68
N SER A 4 -4.90 2.94 8.13
CA SER A 4 -5.29 1.65 8.71
C SER A 4 -5.85 0.62 7.71
N VAL A 5 -5.87 0.95 6.41
CA VAL A 5 -6.40 0.11 5.33
C VAL A 5 -5.35 -0.10 4.24
N VAL A 6 -5.21 -1.35 3.80
CA VAL A 6 -4.45 -1.71 2.59
C VAL A 6 -5.35 -2.51 1.66
N GLU A 7 -5.52 -2.04 0.44
CA GLU A 7 -6.21 -2.73 -0.65
C GLU A 7 -5.18 -3.16 -1.69
N SER A 8 -5.13 -4.45 -1.99
CA SER A 8 -4.15 -5.05 -2.90
C SER A 8 -4.86 -5.69 -4.08
N PHE A 9 -4.38 -5.42 -5.29
CA PHE A 9 -4.95 -5.92 -6.54
C PHE A 9 -3.85 -6.61 -7.36
N GLY A 10 -3.98 -7.93 -7.52
CA GLY A 10 -3.03 -8.76 -8.26
C GLY A 10 -3.53 -9.10 -9.67
N GLY A 11 -2.62 -9.18 -10.63
CA GLY A 11 -2.92 -9.61 -12.01
C GLY A 11 -4.05 -8.81 -12.66
N GLU A 12 -4.02 -7.48 -12.52
CA GLU A 12 -5.03 -6.54 -13.03
C GLU A 12 -6.42 -6.71 -12.38
N GLY A 13 -6.46 -7.09 -11.10
CA GLY A 13 -7.71 -7.18 -10.33
C GLY A 13 -8.37 -8.57 -10.34
N ARG A 14 -7.73 -9.57 -10.95
CA ARG A 14 -8.17 -10.98 -10.87
C ARG A 14 -8.18 -11.52 -9.45
N ALA A 15 -7.32 -10.99 -8.59
CA ALA A 15 -7.32 -11.26 -7.16
C ALA A 15 -7.31 -9.94 -6.38
N SER A 16 -8.20 -9.82 -5.39
CA SER A 16 -8.28 -8.68 -4.49
C SER A 16 -8.20 -9.13 -3.04
N ILE A 17 -7.47 -8.37 -2.22
CA ILE A 17 -7.33 -8.60 -0.79
C ILE A 17 -7.36 -7.25 -0.08
N THR A 18 -8.24 -7.12 0.92
CA THR A 18 -8.32 -5.94 1.80
C THR A 18 -7.91 -6.32 3.21
N ALA A 19 -7.01 -5.54 3.80
CA ALA A 19 -6.51 -5.73 5.16
C ALA A 19 -6.71 -4.48 6.02
N ARG A 20 -6.95 -4.70 7.32
CA ARG A 20 -6.97 -3.66 8.36
C ARG A 20 -5.78 -3.84 9.29
N VAL A 21 -5.07 -2.76 9.58
CA VAL A 21 -3.87 -2.76 10.44
C VAL A 21 -3.84 -1.52 11.33
N TYR A 22 -3.24 -1.65 12.52
CA TYR A 22 -3.16 -0.58 13.52
C TYR A 22 -1.73 -0.49 14.09
N PRO A 23 -0.77 0.04 13.31
CA PRO A 23 0.63 0.12 13.72
C PRO A 23 0.85 1.17 14.83
N THR A 24 1.83 0.93 15.70
CA THR A 24 2.21 1.89 16.75
C THR A 24 3.38 2.80 16.36
N LEU A 25 4.17 2.41 15.36
CA LEU A 25 5.38 3.12 14.92
C LEU A 25 5.23 3.76 13.53
N ALA A 26 4.73 2.99 12.56
CA ALA A 26 4.56 3.42 11.17
C ALA A 26 3.27 4.22 10.98
N ILE A 27 3.23 5.43 11.55
CA ILE A 27 2.08 6.34 11.48
C ILE A 27 2.50 7.60 10.72
N ASN A 28 1.66 8.06 9.79
CA ASN A 28 1.86 9.27 8.98
C ASN A 28 3.23 9.28 8.27
N ASP A 29 4.04 10.30 8.53
CA ASP A 29 5.38 10.53 7.98
C ASP A 29 6.43 9.50 8.44
N LYS A 30 6.14 8.73 9.49
CA LYS A 30 6.99 7.62 9.94
C LYS A 30 6.76 6.32 9.17
N ALA A 31 5.74 6.26 8.31
CA ALA A 31 5.49 5.11 7.46
C ALA A 31 6.48 5.07 6.29
N LEU A 32 7.04 3.90 6.02
CA LEU A 32 8.02 3.67 4.95
C LEU A 32 7.49 2.62 3.98
N LEU A 33 7.86 2.73 2.70
CA LEU A 33 7.49 1.80 1.63
C LEU A 33 8.73 1.11 1.08
N TYR A 34 8.66 -0.21 0.91
CA TYR A 34 9.75 -1.04 0.42
C TYR A 34 9.28 -1.96 -0.71
N ALA A 35 10.17 -2.19 -1.68
CA ALA A 35 10.10 -3.35 -2.57
C ALA A 35 11.17 -4.35 -2.11
N PHE A 36 10.81 -5.62 -1.93
CA PHE A 36 11.73 -6.62 -1.40
C PHE A 36 11.58 -7.96 -2.13
N ASN A 37 12.66 -8.73 -2.15
CA ASN A 37 12.68 -10.12 -2.58
C ASN A 37 13.47 -10.93 -1.54
N ASN A 38 12.81 -11.87 -0.88
CA ASN A 38 13.45 -12.79 0.08
C ASN A 38 13.49 -14.23 -0.45
N GLY A 39 13.36 -14.42 -1.77
CA GLY A 39 13.52 -15.71 -2.44
C GLY A 39 15.00 -15.98 -2.80
N THR A 40 15.29 -17.22 -3.21
CA THR A 40 16.64 -17.63 -3.63
C THR A 40 16.98 -17.23 -5.06
N ALA A 41 15.97 -17.03 -5.90
CA ALA A 41 16.13 -16.57 -7.27
C ALA A 41 16.02 -15.04 -7.37
N GLY A 42 16.84 -14.45 -8.23
CA GLY A 42 16.74 -13.04 -8.57
C GLY A 42 15.46 -12.73 -9.35
N VAL A 43 14.85 -11.58 -9.08
CA VAL A 43 13.70 -11.06 -9.82
C VAL A 43 13.99 -9.65 -10.31
N LYS A 44 13.42 -9.27 -11.45
CA LYS A 44 13.55 -7.92 -12.02
C LYS A 44 12.23 -7.19 -11.92
N ILE A 45 12.25 -6.01 -11.29
CA ILE A 45 11.14 -5.05 -11.35
C ILE A 45 11.26 -4.31 -12.69
N THR A 46 10.32 -4.53 -13.61
CA THR A 46 10.32 -3.87 -14.92
C THR A 46 9.78 -2.44 -14.84
N SER A 47 8.84 -2.17 -13.93
CA SER A 47 8.39 -0.83 -13.57
C SER A 47 7.85 -0.81 -12.14
N LEU A 48 7.99 0.33 -11.46
CA LEU A 48 7.37 0.60 -10.17
C LEU A 48 7.02 2.08 -10.11
N ASN A 49 5.74 2.38 -9.90
CA ASN A 49 5.25 3.74 -9.73
C ASN A 49 4.61 3.86 -8.35
N ALA A 50 4.93 4.94 -7.64
CA ALA A 50 4.36 5.26 -6.34
C ALA A 50 3.90 6.72 -6.36
N TRP A 51 2.66 6.96 -5.93
CA TRP A 51 2.06 8.30 -5.87
C TRP A 51 1.60 8.62 -4.46
N SER A 52 1.96 9.80 -3.97
CA SER A 52 1.37 10.36 -2.76
C SER A 52 -0.08 10.74 -3.03
N MET A 53 -1.00 10.17 -2.25
CA MET A 53 -2.43 10.44 -2.39
C MET A 53 -2.83 11.66 -1.57
N LYS A 54 -3.55 12.60 -2.18
CA LYS A 54 -4.15 13.73 -1.46
C LYS A 54 -5.42 13.28 -0.74
N LYS A 55 -5.73 13.94 0.38
CA LYS A 55 -6.99 13.71 1.10
C LYS A 55 -8.17 14.10 0.21
N ALA A 56 -9.12 13.17 0.06
CA ALA A 56 -10.39 13.45 -0.63
C ALA A 56 -11.31 14.32 0.24
N GLN A 57 -12.11 15.17 -0.39
CA GLN A 57 -13.27 15.79 0.25
C GLN A 57 -14.39 14.76 0.23
N LEU A 58 -14.75 14.23 1.39
CA LEU A 58 -15.85 13.28 1.53
C LEU A 58 -17.08 14.05 2.03
N ASN A 59 -18.23 13.83 1.39
CA ASN A 59 -19.50 14.42 1.83
C ASN A 59 -19.95 13.71 3.10
N GLY A 60 -19.55 14.26 4.24
CA GLY A 60 -19.93 13.81 5.57
C GLY A 60 -19.05 14.50 6.60
N LYS A 61 -19.66 15.03 7.66
CA LYS A 61 -18.91 15.31 8.89
C LYS A 61 -18.32 13.98 9.35
N LEU A 62 -17.01 13.80 9.18
CA LEU A 62 -16.25 12.84 9.96
C LEU A 62 -16.19 13.33 11.40
#